data_AF-A0A7C1V7V4-F1
#
_entry.id   AF-A0A7C1V7V4-F1
#
_cell.length_a   1.000
_cell.length_b   1.000
_cell.length_c   1.000
_cell.angle_alpha   90.00
_cell.angle_beta   90.00
_cell.angle_gamma   90.00
#
_symmetry.space_group_name_H-M   'P 1'
#
loop_
_entity.id
_entity.type
_entity.pdbx_description
1 polymer ?
#
loop_
_entity_poly.entity_id
_entity_poly.type
_entity_poly.pdbx_seq_one_letter_code
_entity_poly.pdbx_strand_id
1 'polypeptide(L)'
;MNHKQIRDVLLIFWMLIITFNFIVIIQKPSIINLFVLGVASGFFLHMLIVNPLLDSHERLNRYLKRFNSDLIKLNAKLYKENTEKQNGK
;
A
#
# COMPACT_ATOMS: atom_id res chain seq x y z
N MET A 1 14.59 8.37 -8.95
CA MET A 1 13.65 7.41 -9.57
C MET A 1 12.41 7.33 -8.70
N ASN A 2 11.19 7.34 -9.27
CA ASN A 2 9.97 7.45 -8.47
C ASN A 2 9.75 6.16 -7.65
N HIS A 3 9.28 6.23 -6.40
CA HIS A 3 9.14 5.06 -5.52
C HIS A 3 8.29 3.93 -6.15
N LYS A 4 7.28 4.30 -6.94
CA LYS A 4 6.46 3.35 -7.72
C LYS A 4 7.23 2.64 -8.83
N GLN A 5 8.10 3.36 -9.54
CA GLN A 5 8.93 2.78 -10.61
C GLN A 5 9.95 1.79 -10.04
N ILE A 6 10.55 2.09 -8.87
CA ILE A 6 11.49 1.16 -8.20
C ILE A 6 10.78 -0.14 -7.82
N ARG A 7 9.54 -0.06 -7.30
CA ARG A 7 8.72 -1.23 -7.00
C ARG A 7 8.43 -2.06 -8.24
N ASP A 8 7.99 -1.42 -9.32
CA ASP A 8 7.64 -2.14 -10.55
C ASP A 8 8.87 -2.83 -11.16
N VAL A 9 10.04 -2.20 -11.09
CA VAL A 9 11.33 -2.82 -11.46
C VAL A 9 11.67 -4.00 -10.56
N LEU A 10 11.48 -3.89 -9.25
CA LEU A 10 11.73 -4.99 -8.30
C LEU A 10 10.76 -6.15 -8.52
N LEU A 11 9.49 -5.88 -8.82
CA LEU A 11 8.50 -6.91 -9.14
C LEU A 11 8.88 -7.66 -10.43
N ILE A 12 9.24 -6.93 -11.48
CA ILE A 12 9.70 -7.54 -12.74
C ILE A 12 10.96 -8.38 -12.51
N PHE A 13 11.91 -7.87 -11.73
CA PHE A 13 13.14 -8.59 -11.38
C PHE A 13 12.85 -9.90 -10.66
N TRP A 14 12.00 -9.89 -9.63
CA TRP A 14 11.62 -11.11 -8.91
C TRP A 14 10.82 -12.08 -9.78
N MET A 15 9.95 -11.59 -10.66
CA MET A 15 9.23 -12.42 -11.62
C MET A 15 10.21 -13.17 -12.55
N LEU A 16 11.24 -12.49 -13.05
CA LEU A 16 12.30 -13.11 -13.86
C LEU A 16 13.06 -14.19 -13.09
N ILE A 17 13.38 -13.96 -11.81
CA ILE A 17 14.03 -14.96 -10.95
C ILE A 17 13.15 -16.21 -10.81
N ILE A 18 11.84 -16.04 -10.57
CA ILE A 18 10.90 -17.16 -10.44
C ILE A 18 10.83 -17.95 -11.74
N THR A 19 10.67 -17.28 -12.88
CA THR A 19 10.63 -17.94 -14.20
C THR A 19 11.92 -18.69 -14.49
N PHE A 20 13.08 -18.09 -14.19
CA PHE A 20 14.37 -18.75 -14.35
C PHE A 20 14.50 -20.01 -13.48
N ASN A 21 14.17 -19.91 -12.19
CA ASN A 21 14.21 -21.07 -11.28
C ASN A 21 13.24 -22.18 -11.72
N PHE A 22 12.08 -21.82 -12.28
CA PHE A 22 11.12 -22.78 -12.83
C PHE A 22 11.69 -23.55 -14.03
N ILE A 23 12.35 -22.87 -14.97
CA ILE A 23 13.03 -23.51 -16.11
C ILE A 23 14.12 -24.46 -15.62
N VAL A 24 14.93 -24.04 -14.64
CA VAL A 24 15.99 -24.86 -14.06
C VAL A 24 15.41 -26.12 -13.40
N ILE A 25 14.28 -26.02 -12.70
CA ILE A 25 13.60 -27.18 -12.09
C ILE A 25 13.14 -28.19 -13.15
N ILE A 26 12.60 -27.74 -14.27
CA ILE A 26 12.18 -28.63 -15.38
C ILE A 26 13.37 -29.41 -15.94
N GLN A 27 14.51 -28.73 -16.11
CA GLN A 27 15.71 -29.37 -16.69
C GLN A 27 16.42 -30.28 -15.68
N LYS A 28 16.50 -29.87 -14.41
CA LYS A 28 17.18 -30.59 -13.33
C LYS A 28 16.39 -30.42 -12.03
N PRO A 29 15.44 -31.33 -11.73
CA PRO A 29 14.68 -31.26 -10.51
C PRO A 29 15.61 -31.49 -9.32
N SER A 30 15.74 -30.46 -8.49
CA SER A 30 16.52 -30.50 -7.25
C SER A 30 15.70 -29.85 -6.14
N ILE A 31 15.74 -30.47 -4.96
CA ILE A 31 15.08 -29.96 -3.75
C ILE A 31 15.56 -28.54 -3.44
N ILE A 32 16.84 -28.24 -3.71
CA ILE A 32 17.42 -26.91 -3.50
C ILE A 32 16.74 -25.89 -4.42
N ASN A 33 16.57 -26.22 -5.70
CA ASN A 33 15.91 -25.33 -6.66
C ASN A 33 14.43 -25.12 -6.31
N LEU A 34 13.77 -26.16 -5.81
CA LEU A 34 12.38 -26.08 -5.33
C LEU A 34 12.25 -25.16 -4.11
N PHE A 35 13.20 -25.25 -3.17
CA PHE A 35 13.27 -24.40 -2.00
C PHE A 35 13.51 -22.93 -2.39
N VAL A 36 14.45 -22.67 -3.30
CA VAL A 36 14.73 -21.32 -3.83
C VAL A 36 13.50 -20.75 -4.53
N LEU A 37 12.78 -21.54 -5.33
CA LEU A 37 11.53 -21.13 -5.95
C LEU A 37 10.46 -20.77 -4.91
N GLY A 38 10.33 -21.57 -3.85
CA GLY A 38 9.43 -21.31 -2.73
C GLY A 38 9.74 -20.00 -2.00
N VAL A 39 11.02 -19.74 -1.70
CA VAL A 39 11.46 -18.49 -1.06
C VAL A 39 11.23 -17.29 -1.97
N ALA A 40 11.59 -17.40 -3.25
CA ALA A 40 11.42 -16.33 -4.23
C ALA A 40 9.93 -15.97 -4.45
N SER A 41 9.07 -16.98 -4.57
CA SER A 41 7.62 -16.78 -4.70
C SER A 41 6.99 -16.21 -3.43
N GLY A 42 7.41 -16.65 -2.24
CA GLY A 42 6.97 -16.08 -0.98
C GLY A 42 7.36 -14.61 -0.82
N PHE A 43 8.59 -14.25 -1.21
CA PHE A 43 9.05 -12.86 -1.17
C PHE A 43 8.31 -11.97 -2.18
N PHE A 44 8.02 -12.49 -3.37
CA PHE A 44 7.22 -11.81 -4.38
C PHE A 44 5.79 -11.54 -3.89
N LEU A 45 5.15 -12.55 -3.29
CA LEU A 45 3.82 -12.41 -2.71
C LEU A 45 3.82 -11.37 -1.57
N HIS A 46 4.84 -11.39 -0.71
CA HIS A 46 5.02 -10.39 0.34
C HIS A 46 5.15 -8.97 -0.22
N MET A 47 5.92 -8.76 -1.29
CA MET A 47 6.00 -7.47 -1.97
C MET A 47 4.67 -7.02 -2.60
N LEU A 48 3.86 -7.94 -3.10
CA LEU A 48 2.53 -7.65 -3.64
C LEU A 48 1.52 -7.25 -2.57
N ILE A 49 1.58 -7.87 -1.37
CA ILE A 49 0.62 -7.63 -0.28
C ILE A 49 1.01 -6.40 0.55
N VAL A 50 2.28 -6.28 0.94
CA VAL A 50 2.71 -5.23 1.89
C VAL A 50 2.70 -3.83 1.28
N ASN A 51 2.97 -3.71 -0.03
CA ASN A 51 2.96 -2.41 -0.71
C ASN A 51 1.59 -1.72 -0.75
N PRO A 52 0.48 -2.37 -1.14
CA PRO A 52 -0.84 -1.74 -1.10
C PRO A 52 -1.29 -1.43 0.34
N LEU A 53 -0.80 -2.18 1.34
CA LEU A 53 -1.09 -1.91 2.76
C LEU A 53 -0.43 -0.60 3.25
N LEU A 54 0.82 -0.35 2.89
CA LEU A 54 1.51 0.91 3.23
C LEU A 54 0.86 2.14 2.57
N ASP A 55 0.54 2.03 1.28
CA ASP A 55 -0.07 3.12 0.51
C ASP A 55 -1.55 3.35 0.92
N SER A 56 -2.26 2.30 1.35
CA SER A 56 -3.63 2.42 1.87
C SER A 56 -3.67 3.05 3.26
N HIS A 57 -2.73 2.76 4.14
CA HIS A 57 -2.60 3.46 5.43
C HIS A 57 -2.34 4.97 5.24
N GLU A 58 -1.47 5.34 4.31
CA GLU A 58 -1.15 6.74 4.05
C GLU A 58 -2.32 7.50 3.40
N ARG A 59 -3.08 6.84 2.53
CA ARG A 59 -4.34 7.38 1.99
C ARG A 59 -5.40 7.51 3.07
N LEU A 60 -5.60 6.47 3.88
CA LEU A 60 -6.58 6.48 4.98
C LEU A 60 -6.27 7.59 5.99
N ASN A 61 -5.00 7.79 6.33
CA ASN A 61 -4.59 8.85 7.24
C ASN A 61 -4.85 10.25 6.66
N ARG A 62 -4.64 10.44 5.34
CA ARG A 62 -5.01 11.68 4.64
C ARG A 62 -6.51 11.92 4.64
N TYR A 63 -7.33 10.88 4.45
CA TYR A 63 -8.78 10.99 4.53
C TYR A 63 -9.25 11.34 5.94
N LEU A 64 -8.73 10.67 6.97
CA LEU A 64 -9.04 10.96 8.38
C LEU A 64 -8.69 12.40 8.75
N LYS A 65 -7.54 12.90 8.31
CA LYS A 65 -7.12 14.29 8.59
C LYS A 65 -8.04 15.32 7.92
N ARG A 66 -8.50 15.06 6.69
CA ARG A 66 -9.50 15.91 6.01
C ARG A 66 -10.84 15.86 6.72
N PHE A 67 -11.32 14.67 7.06
CA PHE A 67 -12.59 14.48 7.75
C PHE A 67 -12.61 15.20 9.10
N ASN A 68 -11.53 15.11 9.87
CA ASN A 68 -11.40 15.83 11.14
C ASN A 68 -11.41 17.36 10.95
N SER A 69 -10.71 17.87 9.94
CA SER A 69 -10.75 19.30 9.59
C SER A 69 -12.16 19.76 9.22
N ASP A 70 -12.92 18.96 8.48
CA ASP A 70 -14.28 19.30 8.06
C ASP A 70 -15.25 19.28 9.25
N LEU A 71 -15.08 18.35 10.20
CA LEU A 71 -15.81 18.35 11.47
C LEU A 71 -15.51 19.59 12.32
N ILE A 72 -14.24 20.00 12.42
CA ILE A 72 -13.86 21.22 13.16
C ILE A 72 -14.51 22.46 12.53
N LYS A 73 -14.48 22.57 11.20
CA LYS A 73 -15.13 23.68 10.48
C LYS A 73 -16.65 23.67 10.66
N LEU A 74 -17.26 22.49 10.61
CA LEU A 74 -18.70 22.33 10.82
C LEU A 74 -19.09 22.77 12.24
N ASN A 75 -18.33 22.35 13.24
CA ASN A 75 -18.57 22.72 14.64
C ASN A 75 -18.39 24.23 14.86
N ALA A 76 -17.35 24.83 14.27
CA ALA A 76 -17.15 26.28 14.32
C ALA A 76 -18.30 27.05 13.66
N LYS A 77 -18.85 26.54 12.55
CA LYS A 77 -20.01 27.12 11.87
C LYS A 77 -21.28 27.04 12.74
N LEU A 78 -21.54 25.87 13.34
CA LEU A 78 -22.67 25.68 14.26
C LEU A 78 -22.57 26.57 15.50
N TYR A 79 -21.36 26.71 16.06
CA TYR A 79 -21.13 27.58 17.20
C TYR A 79 -21.44 29.03 16.85
N LYS A 80 -20.94 29.51 15.70
CA LYS A 80 -21.20 30.87 15.20
C LYS A 80 -22.68 31.12 14.94
N GLU A 81 -23.37 30.17 14.30
CA GLU A 81 -24.80 30.27 14.02
C GLU A 81 -25.65 30.28 15.30
N ASN A 82 -25.24 29.51 16.32
CA ASN A 82 -25.89 29.52 17.62
C ASN A 82 -25.61 30.80 18.43
N THR A 83 -24.42 31.40 18.31
CA THR A 83 -24.12 32.70 18.94
C THR A 83 -24.86 33.85 18.24
N GLU A 84 -25.00 33.80 16.91
CA GLU A 84 -25.80 34.77 16.15
C GLU A 84 -27.30 34.64 16.48
N LYS A 85 -27.82 33.42 16.65
CA LYS A 85 -29.21 33.20 17.11
C LYS A 85 -29.47 33.61 18.57
N GLN A 86 -28.46 33.55 19.46
CA GLN A 86 -28.60 34.00 20.85
C GLN A 86 -28.45 35.52 21.04
N ASN A 87 -27.70 36.21 20.17
CA ASN A 87 -27.43 37.65 20.29
C ASN A 87 -28.41 38.56 19.53
N GLY A 88 -29.52 38.02 18.99
CA GLY A 88 -30.65 38.83 18.57
C GLY A 88 -30.62 39.32 17.12
N LYS A 89 -31.19 38.50 16.23
CA LYS A 89 -32.20 38.92 15.26
C LYS A 89 -33.30 37.87 15.20
#